data_AF-A0A6B1GW16-F1
#
_entry.id   AF-A0A6B1GW16-F1
#
_cell.length_a   1.000
_cell.length_b   1.000
_cell.length_c   1.000
_cell.angle_alpha   90.00
_cell.angle_beta   90.00
_cell.angle_gamma   90.00
#
_symmetry.space_group_name_H-M   'P 1'
#
loop_
_entity.id
_entity.type
_entity.pdbx_description
1 polymer ?
#
loop_
_entity_poly.entity_id
_entity_poly.type
_entity_poly.pdbx_seq_one_letter_code
_entity_poly.pdbx_strand_id
1 'polypeptide(L)' 'MTRREGPPTVPGSVLARRVLVLAPHYDDEVLGCGGLLLQLAAGGAEIVCAFLSDGSGGVEGPPEGMS' A
#
# COMPACT_ATOMS: atom_id res chain seq x y z
N MET A 1 -1.65 33.29 2.22
CA MET A 1 -1.78 32.34 1.08
C MET A 1 -0.49 31.54 1.02
N THR A 2 -0.38 30.47 1.83
CA THR A 2 0.84 29.67 1.90
C THR A 2 0.89 28.74 0.68
N ARG A 3 2.03 28.71 -0.02
CA ARG A 3 2.27 27.76 -1.11
C ARG A 3 2.05 26.35 -0.53
N ARG A 4 1.08 25.60 -1.07
CA ARG A 4 1.09 24.14 -0.90
C ARG A 4 2.27 23.65 -1.71
N GLU A 5 3.36 23.31 -1.02
CA GLU A 5 4.43 22.48 -1.61
C GLU A 5 3.73 21.26 -2.22
N GLY A 6 3.97 21.02 -3.52
CA GLY A 6 3.46 19.83 -4.19
C GLY A 6 4.07 18.57 -3.56
N PRO A 7 3.47 17.39 -3.78
CA PRO A 7 4.09 16.15 -3.33
C PRO A 7 5.51 16.04 -3.93
N PRO A 8 6.49 15.53 -3.16
CA PRO A 8 7.84 15.36 -3.65
C PRO A 8 7.82 14.58 -4.97
N THR A 9 8.41 15.16 -6.01
CA THR A 9 8.33 14.65 -7.39
C THR A 9 9.28 13.49 -7.65
N VAL A 10 10.16 13.17 -6.70
CA VAL A 10 11.10 12.03 -6.75
C VAL A 10 11.21 11.43 -5.36
N PRO A 11 10.78 10.18 -5.15
CA PRO A 11 11.05 9.45 -3.92
C PRO A 11 12.57 9.26 -3.75
N GLY A 12 13.07 9.44 -2.52
CA GLY A 12 14.41 9.00 -2.17
C GLY A 12 14.54 7.48 -2.32
N SER A 13 15.75 6.99 -2.64
CA SER A 13 15.94 5.55 -2.80
C SER A 13 16.08 4.84 -1.46
N VAL A 14 15.32 3.75 -1.29
CA VAL A 14 15.37 2.86 -0.11
C VAL A 14 15.96 1.53 -0.54
N LEU A 15 16.86 0.97 0.27
CA LEU A 15 17.48 -0.33 0.03
C LEU A 15 17.18 -1.27 1.20
N ALA A 16 16.67 -2.45 0.88
CA ALA A 16 16.47 -3.55 1.84
C ALA A 16 16.64 -4.90 1.14
N ARG A 17 16.99 -5.94 1.90
CA ARG A 17 17.06 -7.33 1.40
C ARG A 17 15.87 -8.17 1.82
N ARG A 18 15.30 -7.89 2.99
CA ARG A 18 14.11 -8.52 3.55
C ARG A 18 13.16 -7.44 4.05
N VAL A 19 11.89 -7.55 3.69
CA VAL A 19 10.85 -6.56 4.00
C VAL A 19 9.64 -7.29 4.56
N LEU A 20 9.15 -6.83 5.70
CA LEU A 20 7.86 -7.24 6.27
C LEU A 20 6.91 -6.04 6.20
N VAL A 21 5.76 -6.23 5.57
CA VAL A 21 4.66 -5.28 5.55
C VAL A 21 3.58 -5.76 6.49
N LEU A 22 3.17 -4.93 7.44
CA LEU A 22 2.02 -5.18 8.29
C LEU A 22 0.83 -4.40 7.70
N ALA A 23 -0.14 -5.12 7.14
CA ALA A 23 -1.29 -4.55 6.47
C ALA A 23 -2.56 -4.85 7.29
N PRO A 24 -3.32 -3.84 7.74
CA PRO A 24 -4.56 -4.07 8.49
C PRO A 24 -5.56 -4.96 7.75
N HIS A 25 -5.81 -4.68 6.47
CA HIS A 25 -6.65 -5.44 5.56
C HIS A 25 -5.92 -5.73 4.25
N TYR A 26 -6.56 -6.50 3.36
CA TYR A 26 -6.09 -6.67 1.99
C TYR A 26 -6.02 -5.33 1.26
N ASP A 27 -5.08 -5.22 0.32
CA ASP A 27 -4.84 -4.05 -0.54
C ASP A 27 -4.26 -2.80 0.14
N ASP A 28 -4.22 -2.74 1.48
CA ASP A 28 -3.64 -1.62 2.23
C ASP A 28 -2.15 -1.38 1.87
N GLU A 29 -1.40 -2.45 1.58
CA GLU A 29 -0.01 -2.36 1.14
C GLU A 29 0.13 -1.75 -0.25
N VAL A 30 -0.80 -2.06 -1.15
CA VAL A 30 -0.80 -1.56 -2.53
C VAL A 30 -1.11 -0.06 -2.52
N LEU A 31 -2.14 0.34 -1.77
CA LEU A 31 -2.59 1.72 -1.66
C LEU A 31 -1.64 2.60 -0.85
N GLY A 32 -1.05 2.05 0.22
CA GLY A 32 -0.20 2.79 1.14
C GLY A 32 1.25 2.92 0.67
N CYS A 33 1.88 1.80 0.29
CA CYS A 33 3.32 1.76 0.01
C CYS A 33 3.70 0.99 -1.26
N GLY A 34 2.75 0.70 -2.16
CA GLY A 34 2.98 -0.11 -3.35
C GLY A 34 4.13 0.38 -4.23
N GLY A 35 4.29 1.70 -4.40
CA GLY A 35 5.42 2.27 -5.14
C GLY A 35 6.79 1.95 -4.52
N LEU A 36 6.88 1.97 -3.18
CA LEU A 36 8.09 1.59 -2.46
C LEU A 36 8.36 0.08 -2.58
N LEU A 37 7.31 -0.75 -2.47
CA LEU A 37 7.44 -2.21 -2.62
C LEU A 37 7.91 -2.59 -4.02
N LEU A 38 7.41 -1.93 -5.07
CA LEU A 38 7.88 -2.12 -6.44
C LEU A 38 9.37 -1.79 -6.58
N GLN A 39 9.81 -0.68 -6.01
CA GLN A 39 11.22 -0.30 -6.02
C GLN A 39 12.10 -1.32 -5.29
N LEU A 40 11.66 -1.80 -4.12
CA LEU A 40 12.41 -2.78 -3.33
C LEU A 40 12.44 -4.16 -4.03
N ALA A 41 11.33 -4.57 -4.64
CA ALA A 41 11.26 -5.79 -5.45
C ALA A 41 12.21 -5.73 -6.65
N ALA A 42 12.25 -4.59 -7.37
CA ALA A 42 13.19 -4.36 -8.46
C ALA A 42 14.67 -4.41 -7.99
N GLY A 43 14.93 -4.05 -6.72
CA GLY A 43 16.23 -4.20 -6.08
C GLY A 43 16.57 -5.62 -5.58
N GLY A 44 15.67 -6.58 -5.79
CA GLY A 44 15.82 -7.98 -5.38
C GLY A 44 15.51 -8.25 -3.92
N ALA A 45 14.69 -7.42 -3.27
CA ALA A 45 14.25 -7.67 -1.91
C ALA A 45 13.24 -8.84 -1.84
N GLU A 46 13.35 -9.66 -0.80
CA GLU A 46 12.33 -10.62 -0.39
C GLU A 46 11.26 -9.88 0.43
N ILE A 47 10.02 -9.89 -0.03
CA ILE A 47 8.91 -9.13 0.58
C ILE A 47 7.85 -10.11 1.07
N VAL A 48 7.43 -9.92 2.34
CA VAL A 48 6.32 -10.66 2.95
C VAL A 48 5.29 -9.65 3.46
N CYS A 49 4.03 -9.86 3.11
CA CYS A 49 2.90 -9.11 3.66
C CYS A 49 2.16 -9.96 4.69
N ALA A 50 2.02 -9.44 5.91
CA ALA A 50 1.20 -10.02 6.96
C ALA A 50 -0.10 -9.21 7.10
N PHE A 51 -1.20 -9.82 6.67
CA PHE A 51 -2.54 -9.26 6.81
C PHE A 51 -3.07 -9.54 8.20
N LEU A 52 -3.47 -8.49 8.91
CA LEU A 52 -3.86 -8.58 10.32
C LEU A 52 -5.33 -8.96 10.50
N SER A 53 -6.15 -8.76 9.48
CA SER A 53 -7.56 -9.13 9.45
C SER A 53 -7.96 -9.73 8.10
N ASP A 54 -9.09 -10.41 8.08
CA ASP A 54 -9.66 -11.09 6.91
C ASP A 54 -10.53 -10.18 6.02
N GLY A 55 -10.61 -8.88 6.32
CA GLY A 55 -11.40 -7.93 5.54
C GLY A 55 -12.93 -8.10 5.66
N SER A 56 -13.44 -8.96 6.53
CA SER A 56 -14.87 -9.29 6.64
C SER A 56 -15.79 -8.13 7.04
N GLY A 57 -15.23 -7.02 7.54
CA GLY A 57 -15.97 -5.79 7.84
C GLY A 57 -16.15 -4.85 6.64
N GLY A 58 -15.57 -5.16 5.49
CA GLY A 58 -15.75 -4.40 4.26
C GLY A 58 -17.16 -4.58 3.71
N VAL A 59 -17.93 -3.50 3.58
CA VAL A 59 -19.18 -3.52 2.84
C VAL A 59 -18.85 -3.27 1.36
N GLU A 60 -19.04 -4.27 0.50
CA GLU A 60 -19.31 -3.97 -0.90
C GLU A 60 -20.62 -3.18 -0.93
N GLY A 61 -20.65 -2.08 -1.70
CA GLY A 61 -21.84 -1.25 -1.81
C GLY A 61 -23.09 -2.08 -2.12
N PRO A 62 -24.29 -1.56 -1.81
CA PRO A 62 -25.52 -2.32 -2.03
C PRO A 62 -25.55 -2.87 -3.46
N PRO A 63 -26.02 -4.12 -3.66
CA PRO A 63 -26.14 -4.69 -5.00
C PRO A 63 -26.93 -3.72 -5.87
N GLU A 64 -26.40 -3.38 -7.04
CA GLU A 64 -27.11 -2.53 -7.99
C GLU A 64 -28.47 -3.19 -8.30
N GLY A 65 -29.56 -2.54 -7.91
CA GLY A 65 -30.92 -2.95 -8.29
C GLY A 65 -31.90 -3.28 -7.17
N MET A 66 -31.58 -3.13 -5.87
CA MET A 66 -32.63 -3.10 -4.85
C MET A 66 -33.17 -1.68 -4.65
N SER A 67 -34.29 -1.40 -5.34
CA SER A 67 -35.18 -0.26 -5.13
C SER A 67 -35.93 -0.34 -3.81
#